data_AF-A0A2H0FN53-F1
#
_entry.id   AF-A0A2H0FN53-F1
#
_cell.length_a   1.000
_cell.length_b   1.000
_cell.length_c   1.000
_cell.angle_alpha   90.00
_cell.angle_beta   90.00
_cell.angle_gamma   90.00
#
_symmetry.space_group_name_H-M   'P 1'
#
loop_
_entity.id
_entity.type
_entity.pdbx_description
1 polymer ?
#
loop_
_entity_poly.entity_id
_entity_poly.type
_entity_poly.pdbx_seq_one_letter_code
_entity_poly.pdbx_strand_id
1 'polypeptide(L)' 'MLKKEIAIIGSGPAALITASKLAPFHNVTIYEKKSSIGNKFLVAGKGGFNLTNSLEGIELA' A
#
# COMPACT_ATOMS: atom_id res chain seq x y z
N MET A 1 25.26 -0.31 -4.59
CA MET A 1 24.42 -1.51 -4.79
C MET A 1 23.68 -1.36 -6.11
N LEU A 2 23.57 -2.40 -6.94
CA LEU A 2 22.81 -2.34 -8.19
C LEU A 2 21.31 -2.21 -7.88
N LYS A 3 20.63 -1.26 -8.50
CA LYS A 3 19.17 -1.13 -8.41
C LYS A 3 18.52 -2.29 -9.18
N LYS A 4 17.50 -2.92 -8.59
CA LYS A 4 16.67 -3.92 -9.26
C LYS A 4 15.45 -3.27 -9.88
N GLU A 5 14.94 -3.85 -10.96
CA GLU A 5 13.61 -3.57 -11.50
C GLU A 5 12.58 -4.42 -10.77
N ILE A 6 11.55 -3.78 -10.21
CA ILE A 6 10.51 -4.43 -9.40
C ILE A 6 9.14 -4.03 -9.95
N ALA A 7 8.37 -5.04 -10.37
CA ALA A 7 6.98 -4.90 -10.75
C ALA A 7 6.07 -5.24 -9.56
N ILE A 8 5.15 -4.33 -9.24
CA ILE A 8 4.09 -4.55 -8.23
C ILE A 8 2.75 -4.56 -8.95
N ILE A 9 1.98 -5.63 -8.76
CA ILE A 9 0.66 -5.80 -9.40
C ILE A 9 -0.45 -5.42 -8.42
N GLY A 10 -1.28 -4.46 -8.83
CA GLY A 10 -2.34 -3.84 -8.05
C GLY A 10 -1.87 -2.59 -7.30
N SER A 11 -2.82 -1.70 -6.98
CA SER A 11 -2.57 -0.42 -6.30
C SER A 11 -3.28 -0.31 -4.94
N GLY A 12 -3.48 -1.44 -4.26
CA GLY A 12 -4.08 -1.47 -2.92
C GLY A 12 -3.11 -0.99 -1.82
N PRO A 13 -3.57 -0.92 -0.55
CA PRO A 13 -2.75 -0.45 0.57
C PRO A 13 -1.41 -1.17 0.70
N ALA A 14 -1.41 -2.50 0.64
CA ALA A 14 -0.20 -3.31 0.74
C ALA A 14 0.79 -3.01 -0.40
N ALA A 15 0.31 -2.85 -1.63
CA ALA A 15 1.12 -2.55 -2.80
C ALA A 15 1.77 -1.16 -2.68
N LEU A 16 0.99 -0.15 -2.27
CA LEU A 16 1.48 1.23 -2.11
C LEU A 16 2.50 1.33 -0.97
N ILE A 17 2.27 0.65 0.16
CA ILE A 17 3.24 0.59 1.27
C ILE A 17 4.52 -0.11 0.83
N THR A 18 4.42 -1.22 0.10
CA THR A 18 5.57 -1.95 -0.42
C THR A 18 6.38 -1.10 -1.40
N ALA A 19 5.70 -0.43 -2.33
CA ALA A 19 6.34 0.47 -3.30
C ALA A 19 7.08 1.61 -2.59
N SER A 20 6.44 2.23 -1.59
CA SER A 20 7.05 3.31 -0.78
C SER A 20 8.33 2.86 -0.08
N LYS A 21 8.37 1.63 0.45
CA LYS A 21 9.56 1.07 1.11
C LYS A 21 10.68 0.73 0.13
N LEU A 22 10.35 0.29 -1.08
CA LEU A 22 11.33 -0.20 -2.06
C LEU A 22 11.85 0.88 -3.01
N ALA A 23 11.05 1.89 -3.35
CA ALA A 23 11.40 2.95 -4.30
C ALA A 23 12.68 3.74 -3.97
N PRO A 24 13.07 3.97 -2.69
CA PRO A 24 14.34 4.61 -2.37
C PRO A 24 15.57 3.80 -2.83
N PHE A 25 15.43 2.47 -2.96
CA PHE A 25 16.55 1.56 -3.20
C PHE A 25 16.52 0.92 -4.60
N HIS A 26 15.35 0.88 -5.24
CA HIS A 26 15.09 0.12 -6.46
C HIS A 26 14.20 0.89 -7.43
N ASN A 27 14.17 0.45 -8.69
CA ASN A 27 13.26 0.98 -9.70
C ASN A 27 11.94 0.20 -9.60
N VAL A 28 10.89 0.87 -9.15
CA VAL A 28 9.61 0.22 -8.84
C VAL A 28 8.53 0.74 -9.79
N THR A 29 7.85 -0.19 -10.47
CA THR A 29 6.68 0.12 -11.31
C THR A 29 5.44 -0.57 -10.73
N ILE A 30 4.36 0.18 -10.55
CA ILE A 30 3.06 -0.36 -10.14
C ILE A 30 2.16 -0.49 -11.37
N TYR A 31 1.57 -1.67 -11.54
CA TYR A 31 0.59 -1.94 -12.58
C TYR A 31 -0.80 -2.07 -11.95
N GLU A 32 -1.74 -1.24 -12.39
CA GLU A 32 -3.13 -1.28 -11.93
C GLU A 32 -4.07 -1.43 -13.13
N LYS A 33 -5.12 -2.22 -12.95
CA LYS A 33 -6.13 -2.44 -13.99
C LYS A 33 -7.06 -1.24 -14.13
N LYS A 34 -7.39 -0.58 -13.02
CA LYS A 34 -8.28 0.60 -12.99
C LYS A 34 -7.52 1.89 -13.33
N SER A 35 -8.25 2.91 -13.77
CA SER A 35 -7.69 4.25 -14.03
C SER A 35 -7.35 5.04 -12.75
N SER A 36 -7.81 4.57 -11.60
CA SER A 36 -7.55 5.18 -10.29
C SER A 36 -6.83 4.21 -9.35
N ILE A 37 -5.92 4.74 -8.55
CA ILE A 37 -5.13 4.00 -7.56
C ILE A 37 -5.71 4.13 -6.15
N GLY A 38 -5.40 3.20 -5.26
CA GLY A 38 -5.71 3.37 -3.83
C GLY A 38 -7.21 3.43 -3.51
N ASN A 39 -8.10 3.03 -4.41
CA ASN A 39 -9.56 3.14 -4.20
C ASN A 39 -10.04 2.51 -2.88
N LYS A 40 -9.35 1.48 -2.38
CA LYS A 40 -9.64 0.85 -1.09
C LYS A 40 -9.49 1.82 0.10
N PHE A 41 -8.60 2.81 -0.01
CA PHE A 41 -8.44 3.86 0.99
C PHE A 41 -9.66 4.78 1.04
N LEU A 42 -10.19 5.16 -0.12
CA LEU A 42 -11.33 6.07 -0.21
C LEU A 42 -12.63 5.48 0.34
N VAL A 43 -12.76 4.15 0.34
CA VAL A 43 -13.96 3.45 0.87
C VAL A 43 -13.75 2.90 2.29
N ALA A 44 -12.52 2.96 2.82
CA ALA A 44 -12.20 2.43 4.14
C ALA A 44 -13.02 3.15 5.22
N GLY A 45 -13.62 2.40 6.15
CA GLY A 45 -14.45 2.98 7.21
C GLY A 45 -15.67 3.75 6.69
N LYS A 46 -16.31 3.30 5.62
CA LYS A 46 -17.44 3.98 4.97
C LYS A 46 -17.09 5.40 4.48
N GLY A 47 -15.86 5.59 4.00
CA GLY A 47 -15.34 6.89 3.59
C GLY A 47 -14.66 7.69 4.70
N GLY A 48 -14.71 7.22 5.96
CA GLY A 48 -14.00 7.82 7.09
C GLY A 48 -12.49 7.54 7.13
N PHE A 49 -11.96 6.85 6.12
CA PHE A 49 -10.54 6.54 5.94
C PHE A 49 -9.95 5.75 7.12
N ASN A 50 -10.65 4.70 7.57
CA ASN A 50 -10.17 3.83 8.65
C ASN A 50 -8.95 3.00 8.20
N LEU A 51 -7.75 3.45 8.54
CA LEU A 51 -6.48 2.90 8.07
C LEU A 51 -5.78 1.95 9.04
N THR A 52 -5.90 2.24 10.34
CA THR A 52 -5.18 1.53 11.40
C THR A 52 -6.02 1.55 12.67
N ASN A 53 -5.65 0.68 13.60
CA ASN A 53 -6.11 0.75 14.97
C ASN A 53 -4.89 1.01 15.87
N SER A 54 -5.12 1.56 17.07
CA SER A 54 -4.13 1.79 18.12
C SER A 54 -4.12 0.71 19.19
N LEU A 55 -5.01 -0.29 19.11
CA LEU A 55 -5.00 -1.46 19.98
C LEU A 55 -3.67 -2.19 19.84
N GLU A 56 -3.06 -2.48 20.98
CA GLU A 56 -1.78 -3.17 21.07
C GLU A 56 -1.84 -4.27 22.14
N GLY A 57 -1.04 -5.34 21.98
CA GLY A 57 -0.80 -6.33 23.02
C GLY A 57 -2.06 -6.95 23.63
N ILE A 58 -2.26 -6.77 24.95
CA ILE A 58 -3.36 -7.39 25.72
C ILE A 58 -4.74 -6.90 25.26
N GLU A 59 -4.81 -5.73 24.61
CA GLU A 59 -6.06 -5.12 24.14
C GLU A 59 -6.56 -5.72 22.82
N LEU A 60 -5.77 -6.58 22.18
CA LEU A 60 -6.15 -7.34 20.99
C LEU A 60 -6.88 -8.66 21.32
N ALA A 61 -6.94 -9.03 22.60
CA ALA A 61 -7.51 -10.29 23.09
C ALA A 61 -9.04 -10.30 23.12
#